data_AF-A0A7W9F2Y4-F1
#
_entry.id   AF-A0A7W9F2Y4-F1
#
_cell.length_a   1.000
_cell.length_b   1.000
_cell.length_c   1.000
_cell.angle_alpha   90.00
_cell.angle_beta   90.00
_cell.angle_gamma   90.00
#
_symmetry.space_group_name_H-M   'P 1'
#
loop_
_entity.id
_entity.type
_entity.pdbx_description
1 polymer ?
#
loop_
_entity_poly.entity_id
_entity_poly.type
_entity_poly.pdbx_seq_one_letter_code
_entity_poly.pdbx_strand_id
1 'polypeptide(L)'
;MNADRTPDRAERLVIMNGSRLHERHLGGKWNVMDSEPQGMNPKGIYRLDTARDADTKTKGEYRGAVLHVDKANVYQLGNDSQVVRHDRDRFKETPNVGEGARIGYDSGRAVMLNRSAEPSPNRGSPAPSAPARPRPDRER
;
A
#
# COMPACT_ATOMS: atom_id res chain seq x y z
N MET A 1 4.44 22.15 -34.53
CA MET A 1 3.88 20.78 -34.37
C MET A 1 4.44 20.17 -33.09
N ASN A 2 3.65 20.00 -32.03
CA ASN A 2 4.05 19.20 -30.87
C ASN A 2 2.93 18.20 -30.60
N ALA A 3 2.87 17.16 -31.44
CA ALA A 3 2.00 16.03 -31.18
C ALA A 3 2.45 15.40 -29.87
N ASP A 4 1.51 15.39 -28.92
CA ASP A 4 1.34 14.44 -27.84
C ASP A 4 2.01 13.08 -28.18
N ARG A 5 3.30 12.96 -27.90
CA ARG A 5 4.01 11.69 -27.95
C ARG A 5 3.92 11.08 -26.57
N THR A 6 2.69 10.81 -26.12
CA THR A 6 2.49 9.85 -25.05
C THR A 6 3.00 8.51 -25.60
N PRO A 7 4.06 7.90 -25.03
CA PRO A 7 4.58 6.65 -25.57
C PRO A 7 3.44 5.62 -25.61
N ASP A 8 3.41 4.75 -26.62
CA ASP A 8 2.41 3.68 -26.79
C ASP A 8 2.51 2.58 -25.69
N ARG A 9 3.19 2.90 -24.58
CA ARG A 9 3.34 2.12 -23.36
C ARG A 9 3.22 2.97 -22.09
N ALA A 10 2.62 4.17 -22.18
CA ALA A 10 2.38 4.96 -20.98
C ALA A 10 1.33 4.26 -20.09
N GLU A 11 1.50 4.36 -18.78
CA GLU A 11 0.63 3.73 -17.80
C GLU A 11 0.25 4.77 -16.75
N ARG A 12 -1.02 4.80 -16.35
CA ARG A 12 -1.51 5.70 -15.30
C ARG A 12 -2.55 5.01 -14.45
N LEU A 13 -2.65 5.47 -13.22
CA LEU A 13 -3.65 5.07 -12.26
C LEU A 13 -4.61 6.24 -12.06
N VAL A 14 -5.88 6.04 -12.39
CA VAL A 14 -6.94 7.04 -12.27
C VAL A 14 -7.82 6.67 -11.10
N ILE A 15 -7.84 7.49 -10.06
CA ILE A 15 -8.63 7.27 -8.86
C ILE A 15 -9.72 8.33 -8.80
N MET A 16 -10.95 7.93 -9.12
CA MET A 16 -12.11 8.82 -9.18
C MET A 16 -13.36 8.09 -8.71
N ASN A 17 -14.28 8.83 -8.09
CA ASN A 17 -15.63 8.33 -7.75
C ASN A 17 -15.66 6.99 -6.99
N GLY A 18 -14.71 6.75 -6.08
CA GLY A 18 -14.70 5.50 -5.33
C GLY A 18 -14.15 4.31 -6.10
N SER A 19 -13.59 4.50 -7.30
CA SER A 19 -12.94 3.48 -8.12
C SER A 19 -11.50 3.87 -8.48
N ARG A 20 -10.64 2.87 -8.62
CA ARG A 20 -9.26 2.95 -9.07
C ARG A 20 -9.15 2.20 -10.40
N LEU A 21 -8.77 2.90 -11.46
CA LEU A 21 -8.61 2.36 -12.81
C LEU A 21 -7.13 2.38 -13.18
N HIS A 22 -6.56 1.22 -13.49
CA HIS A 22 -5.25 1.13 -14.11
C HIS A 22 -5.43 1.21 -15.62
N GLU A 23 -5.00 2.31 -16.21
CA GLU A 23 -5.08 2.55 -17.65
C GLU A 23 -3.71 2.47 -18.30
N ARG A 24 -3.65 1.83 -19.47
CA ARG A 24 -2.46 1.79 -20.33
C ARG A 24 -2.77 2.43 -21.67
N HIS A 25 -1.86 3.26 -22.14
CA HIS A 25 -1.92 3.87 -23.46
C HIS A 25 -1.45 2.85 -24.50
N LEU A 26 -2.37 2.38 -25.34
CA LEU A 26 -2.13 1.40 -26.39
C LEU A 26 -2.79 1.89 -27.68
N GLY A 27 -2.03 1.99 -28.77
CA GLY A 27 -2.54 2.42 -30.08
C GLY A 27 -3.19 3.80 -30.06
N GLY A 28 -2.62 4.75 -29.32
CA GLY A 28 -3.16 6.11 -29.19
C GLY A 28 -4.42 6.25 -28.34
N LYS A 29 -4.80 5.22 -27.57
CA LYS A 29 -5.99 5.24 -26.68
C LYS A 29 -5.65 4.71 -25.29
N TRP A 30 -6.26 5.31 -24.27
CA TRP A 30 -6.21 4.78 -22.90
C TRP A 30 -7.17 3.59 -22.79
N ASN A 31 -6.62 2.44 -22.45
CA ASN A 31 -7.37 1.21 -22.21
C ASN A 31 -7.27 0.87 -20.73
N VAL A 32 -8.43 0.67 -20.08
CA VAL A 32 -8.47 0.17 -18.70
C VAL A 32 -8.01 -1.28 -18.70
N MET A 33 -6.89 -1.55 -18.06
CA MET A 33 -6.34 -2.89 -17.86
C MET A 33 -6.96 -3.54 -16.64
N ASP A 34 -7.11 -2.77 -15.57
CA ASP A 34 -7.65 -3.27 -14.31
C ASP A 34 -8.49 -2.19 -13.61
N SER A 35 -9.49 -2.61 -12.86
CA SER A 35 -10.36 -1.69 -12.11
C SER A 35 -10.70 -2.29 -10.75
N GLU A 36 -10.34 -1.55 -9.71
CA GLU A 36 -10.55 -1.95 -8.31
C GLU A 36 -11.30 -0.85 -7.55
N PRO A 37 -11.93 -1.16 -6.41
CA PRO A 37 -12.49 -0.13 -5.54
C PRO A 37 -11.38 0.82 -5.02
N GLN A 38 -11.69 2.11 -4.90
CA GLN A 38 -10.76 3.15 -4.42
C GLN A 38 -10.22 2.87 -3.03
N GLY A 39 -11.06 2.33 -2.14
CA GLY A 39 -10.74 2.23 -0.71
C GLY A 39 -10.40 3.60 -0.13
N MET A 40 -9.28 3.68 0.60
CA MET A 40 -8.75 4.90 1.21
C MET A 40 -7.81 5.71 0.29
N ASN A 41 -7.69 5.35 -0.98
CA ASN A 41 -6.77 6.05 -1.87
C ASN A 41 -7.19 7.49 -2.15
N PRO A 42 -6.21 8.41 -2.25
CA PRO A 42 -6.47 9.78 -2.66
C PRO A 42 -6.99 9.80 -4.11
N LYS A 43 -7.99 10.65 -4.35
CA LYS A 43 -8.54 10.89 -5.69
C LYS A 43 -7.53 11.68 -6.51
N GLY A 44 -7.29 11.26 -7.75
CA GLY A 44 -6.31 11.89 -8.62
C GLY A 44 -5.94 11.03 -9.81
N ILE A 45 -5.17 11.61 -10.73
CA ILE A 45 -4.57 10.91 -11.86
C ILE A 45 -3.08 10.81 -11.59
N TYR A 46 -2.57 9.59 -11.44
CA TYR A 46 -1.20 9.30 -11.08
C TYR A 46 -0.49 8.59 -12.24
N ARG A 47 0.55 9.20 -12.79
CA ARG A 47 1.30 8.60 -13.89
C ARG A 47 2.27 7.55 -13.35
N LEU A 48 2.06 6.30 -13.76
CA LEU A 48 2.94 5.18 -13.43
C LEU A 48 4.15 5.14 -14.38
N ASP A 49 4.01 5.66 -15.60
CA ASP A 49 5.10 5.74 -16.57
C ASP A 49 6.24 6.68 -16.14
N THR A 50 5.92 7.70 -15.34
CA THR A 50 6.91 8.61 -14.76
C THR A 50 7.30 8.20 -13.34
N ALA A 51 6.86 7.03 -12.86
CA ALA A 51 7.14 6.59 -11.52
C ALA A 51 8.66 6.49 -11.30
N ARG A 52 9.13 7.09 -10.20
CA ARG A 52 10.53 7.08 -9.83
C ARG A 52 10.83 5.84 -9.02
N ASP A 53 11.87 5.10 -9.37
CA ASP A 53 12.34 4.02 -8.52
C ASP A 53 12.82 4.54 -7.16
N ALA A 54 12.41 3.85 -6.11
CA ALA A 54 12.83 4.15 -4.75
C ALA A 54 14.33 3.95 -4.63
N ASP A 55 15.00 4.97 -4.10
CA ASP A 55 16.43 4.91 -3.88
C ASP A 55 16.69 4.14 -2.59
N THR A 56 17.13 2.89 -2.76
CA THR A 56 17.44 1.98 -1.66
C THR A 56 18.81 2.23 -1.03
N LYS A 57 19.61 3.12 -1.65
CA LYS A 57 21.00 3.42 -1.26
C LYS A 57 21.09 4.63 -0.34
N THR A 58 20.16 5.56 -0.47
CA THR A 58 20.06 6.75 0.37
C THR A 58 19.21 6.45 1.60
N LYS A 59 19.56 7.04 2.74
CA LYS A 59 18.73 7.04 3.96
C LYS A 59 17.51 7.98 3.83
N GLY A 60 16.93 8.05 2.63
CA GLY A 60 15.72 8.80 2.38
C GLY A 60 14.53 8.08 3.01
N GLU A 61 13.59 8.86 3.52
CA GLU A 61 12.27 8.37 3.87
C GLU A 61 11.24 8.87 2.87
N TYR A 62 10.40 7.96 2.39
CA TYR A 62 9.32 8.23 1.47
C TYR A 62 8.02 8.31 2.25
N ARG A 63 7.33 9.45 2.17
CA ARG A 63 6.09 9.69 2.93
C ARG A 63 4.95 9.98 1.97
N GLY A 64 3.83 9.29 2.17
CA GLY A 64 2.59 9.56 1.44
C GLY A 64 1.72 8.33 1.23
N ALA A 65 0.61 8.50 0.51
CA ALA A 65 -0.41 7.47 0.37
C ALA A 65 0.03 6.35 -0.57
N VAL A 66 -0.24 5.11 -0.18
CA VAL A 66 0.04 3.93 -1.02
C VAL A 66 -1.05 3.84 -2.09
N LEU A 67 -0.69 4.02 -3.35
CA LEU A 67 -1.64 4.05 -4.46
C LEU A 67 -1.96 2.64 -4.97
N HIS A 68 -0.94 1.80 -5.09
CA HIS A 68 -1.12 0.46 -5.60
C HIS A 68 -0.05 -0.47 -5.04
N VAL A 69 -0.43 -1.72 -4.81
CA VAL A 69 0.49 -2.76 -4.36
C VAL A 69 0.27 -3.94 -5.28
N ASP A 70 1.27 -4.17 -6.11
CA ASP A 70 1.37 -5.34 -6.98
C ASP A 70 2.03 -6.51 -6.22
N LYS A 71 2.10 -7.67 -6.88
CA LYS A 71 2.79 -8.86 -6.39
C LYS A 71 4.30 -8.67 -6.28
N ALA A 72 4.89 -7.82 -7.13
CA ALA A 72 6.33 -7.55 -7.12
C ALA A 72 6.70 -6.13 -6.66
N ASN A 73 5.78 -5.16 -6.78
CA ASN A 73 6.11 -3.75 -6.58
C ASN A 73 5.04 -3.02 -5.74
N VAL A 74 5.47 -2.02 -4.98
CA VAL A 74 4.63 -1.11 -4.20
C VAL A 74 4.75 0.28 -4.81
N TYR A 75 3.63 0.89 -5.17
CA TYR A 75 3.54 2.24 -5.71
C TYR A 75 2.97 3.18 -4.66
N GLN A 76 3.76 4.19 -4.29
CA GLN A 76 3.41 5.20 -3.31
C GLN A 76 3.39 6.58 -3.94
N LEU A 77 2.50 7.45 -3.50
CA LEU A 77 2.56 8.87 -3.82
C LEU A 77 3.60 9.53 -2.93
N GLY A 78 4.71 9.98 -3.50
CA GLY A 78 5.72 10.76 -2.81
C GLY A 78 5.24 12.17 -2.49
N ASN A 79 6.01 12.87 -1.66
CA ASN A 79 5.73 14.21 -1.16
C ASN A 79 5.51 15.24 -2.29
N ASP A 80 6.25 15.10 -3.39
CA ASP A 80 6.18 15.98 -4.57
C ASP A 80 5.05 15.62 -5.55
N SER A 81 4.04 14.85 -5.12
CA SER A 81 3.01 14.26 -5.98
C SER A 81 3.54 13.32 -7.08
N GLN A 82 4.82 12.95 -6.99
CA GLN A 82 5.46 11.99 -7.88
C GLN A 82 5.23 10.58 -7.37
N VAL A 83 4.82 9.65 -8.24
CA VAL A 83 4.71 8.24 -7.88
C VAL A 83 6.10 7.65 -7.68
N VAL A 84 6.31 6.96 -6.58
CA VAL A 84 7.53 6.23 -6.26
C VAL A 84 7.24 4.73 -6.29
N ARG A 85 8.05 3.99 -7.02
CA ARG A 85 7.98 2.53 -7.11
C ARG A 85 9.01 1.91 -6.18
N HIS A 86 8.55 1.02 -5.30
CA HIS A 86 9.38 0.28 -4.37
C HIS A 86 9.28 -1.21 -4.67
N ASP A 87 10.38 -1.94 -4.48
CA ASP A 87 10.43 -3.38 -4.67
C ASP A 87 9.81 -4.10 -3.46
N ARG A 88 8.78 -4.93 -3.67
CA ARG A 88 8.02 -5.58 -2.60
C ARG A 88 8.87 -6.59 -1.83
N ASP A 89 9.82 -7.28 -2.46
CA ASP A 89 10.69 -8.25 -1.81
C ASP A 89 11.59 -7.62 -0.73
N ARG A 90 11.79 -6.29 -0.78
CA ARG A 90 12.51 -5.54 0.26
C ARG A 90 11.68 -5.25 1.49
N PHE A 91 10.36 -5.41 1.42
CA PHE A 91 9.46 -5.17 2.54
C PHE A 91 9.24 -6.46 3.30
N LYS A 92 9.55 -6.43 4.60
CA LYS A 92 9.16 -7.51 5.52
C LYS A 92 7.64 -7.60 5.67
N GLU A 93 6.98 -6.45 5.58
CA GLU A 93 5.54 -6.37 5.69
C GLU A 93 4.97 -5.42 4.64
N THR A 94 3.84 -5.79 4.05
CA THR A 94 3.26 -5.04 2.94
C THR A 94 2.42 -3.87 3.44
N PRO A 95 2.54 -2.68 2.86
CA PRO A 95 1.66 -1.57 3.21
C PRO A 95 0.22 -1.81 2.73
N ASN A 96 -0.75 -1.25 3.44
CA ASN A 96 -2.13 -1.21 2.98
C ASN A 96 -2.31 -0.12 1.92
N VAL A 97 -2.98 -0.47 0.82
CA VAL A 97 -3.40 0.47 -0.22
C VAL A 97 -4.35 1.50 0.40
N GLY A 98 -4.03 2.78 0.20
CA GLY A 98 -4.81 3.93 0.67
C GLY A 98 -4.37 4.49 2.01
N GLU A 99 -3.48 3.80 2.72
CA GLU A 99 -2.90 4.33 3.95
C GLU A 99 -1.71 5.26 3.64
N GLY A 100 -1.55 6.31 4.45
CA GLY A 100 -0.39 7.18 4.43
C GLY A 100 0.84 6.50 5.03
N ALA A 101 1.52 5.65 4.25
CA ALA A 101 2.72 4.98 4.71
C ALA A 101 3.94 5.93 4.78
N ARG A 102 4.87 5.60 5.67
CA ARG A 102 6.22 6.16 5.70
C ARG A 102 7.19 5.00 5.54
N ILE A 103 7.98 5.02 4.48
CA ILE A 103 8.89 3.95 4.10
C ILE A 103 10.32 4.51 4.17
N GLY A 104 11.11 4.03 5.12
CA GLY A 104 12.55 4.29 5.18
C GLY A 104 13.33 3.11 4.63
N TYR A 105 14.54 3.34 4.14
CA TYR A 105 15.46 2.27 3.76
C TYR A 105 16.62 2.16 4.76
N ASP A 106 16.81 0.98 5.32
CA ASP A 106 17.96 0.64 6.15
C ASP A 106 18.75 -0.49 5.48
N SER A 107 19.99 -0.20 5.07
CA SER A 107 20.90 -1.16 4.44
C SER A 107 20.28 -1.93 3.27
N GLY A 108 19.44 -1.26 2.46
CA GLY A 108 18.73 -1.86 1.32
C GLY A 108 17.50 -2.71 1.68
N ARG A 109 17.02 -2.64 2.93
CA ARG A 109 15.73 -3.19 3.37
C ARG A 109 14.73 -2.06 3.61
N ALA A 110 13.49 -2.26 3.17
CA ALA A 110 12.42 -1.29 3.39
C ALA A 110 11.81 -1.49 4.78
N VAL A 111 11.79 -0.41 5.57
CA VAL A 111 11.25 -0.35 6.93
C VAL A 111 10.07 0.62 6.93
N MET A 112 8.89 0.15 7.34
CA MET A 112 7.75 1.03 7.51
C MET A 112 7.83 1.79 8.83
N LEU A 113 7.98 3.11 8.75
CA LEU A 113 8.05 4.03 9.88
C LEU A 113 6.66 4.56 10.31
N ASN A 114 5.62 4.40 9.49
CA ASN A 114 4.25 4.86 9.83
C ASN A 114 3.52 3.94 10.80
N ARG A 115 3.86 2.65 10.77
CA ARG A 115 3.51 1.81 11.89
C ARG A 115 4.45 2.16 13.02
N SER A 116 4.01 3.10 13.86
CA SER A 116 4.25 2.94 15.28
C SER A 116 4.05 1.46 15.55
N ALA A 117 5.12 0.80 15.99
CA ALA A 117 5.06 -0.54 16.49
C ALA A 117 4.08 -0.51 17.68
N GLU A 118 2.78 -0.58 17.42
CA GLU A 118 1.87 -1.05 18.42
C GLU A 118 2.09 -2.55 18.48
N PRO A 119 2.58 -3.07 19.63
CA PRO A 119 2.63 -4.50 19.84
C PRO A 119 1.22 -5.03 19.67
N SER A 120 1.11 -6.11 18.89
CA SER A 120 -0.08 -6.95 18.72
C SER A 120 -1.01 -6.91 19.96
N PRO A 121 -2.25 -6.41 19.88
CA PRO A 121 -3.18 -6.47 21.00
C PRO A 121 -3.95 -7.78 20.93
N ASN A 122 -3.33 -8.90 21.34
CA ASN A 122 -4.02 -10.14 21.76
C ASN A 122 -2.97 -11.24 22.03
N ARG A 123 -3.10 -12.14 23.00
CA ARG A 123 -4.11 -12.39 24.02
C ARG A 123 -3.43 -13.37 24.97
N GLY A 124 -3.16 -12.95 26.19
CA GLY A 124 -2.46 -13.78 27.15
C GLY A 124 -2.59 -13.23 28.56
N SER A 125 -3.75 -12.65 28.89
CA SER A 125 -4.19 -12.71 30.27
C SER A 125 -4.21 -14.20 30.62
N PRO A 126 -3.50 -14.68 31.65
CA PRO A 126 -3.99 -15.85 32.33
C PRO A 126 -5.29 -15.38 33.00
N ALA A 127 -6.43 -15.65 32.35
CA ALA A 127 -7.67 -15.69 33.11
C ALA A 127 -7.42 -16.73 34.22
N PRO A 128 -7.55 -16.40 35.51
CA PRO A 128 -7.57 -17.44 36.52
C PRO A 128 -8.78 -18.31 36.18
N SER A 129 -8.47 -19.54 35.78
CA SER A 129 -9.46 -20.57 35.49
C SER A 129 -10.45 -20.62 36.64
N ALA A 130 -11.70 -20.27 36.36
CA ALA A 130 -12.79 -20.57 37.26
C ALA A 130 -12.78 -22.09 37.50
N PRO A 131 -12.65 -22.59 38.73
CA PRO A 131 -12.94 -23.98 38.97
C PRO A 131 -14.45 -24.18 38.84
N ALA A 132 -14.79 -25.25 38.13
CA ALA A 132 -16.12 -25.71 37.84
C ALA A 132 -17.06 -25.65 39.04
N ARG A 133 -18.31 -25.23 38.78
CA ARG A 133 -19.44 -25.65 39.61
C ARG A 133 -19.57 -27.17 39.54
N PRO A 134 -19.67 -27.88 40.67
CA PRO A 134 -20.54 -29.04 40.75
C PRO A 134 -21.90 -28.59 41.28
N ARG A 135 -22.96 -28.83 40.51
CA ARG A 135 -24.27 -29.18 41.07
C ARG A 135 -24.43 -30.69 40.90
N PRO A 136 -25.33 -31.37 41.60
CA PRO A 136 -25.88 -31.16 42.94
C PRO A 136 -25.59 -32.38 43.84
N ASP A 137 -25.74 -32.28 45.17
CA ASP A 137 -26.26 -33.44 45.88
C ASP A 137 -27.17 -33.01 47.03
N ARG A 138 -28.32 -33.64 47.03
CA ARG A 138 -29.44 -33.45 47.94
C ARG A 138 -29.41 -34.68 48.82
N GLU A 139 -28.95 -34.55 50.06
CA GLU A 139 -29.30 -35.56 51.06
C GLU A 139 -29.41 -34.97 52.48
N ARG A 140 -30.65 -35.10 52.98
CA ARG A 140 -31.18 -35.10 54.35
C ARG A 140 -30.90 -33.96 55.32
#